data_AF-A0A9R1H304-F1
#
_entry.id   AF-A0A9R1H304-F1
#
_cell.length_a   1.000
_cell.length_b   1.000
_cell.length_c   1.000
_cell.angle_alpha   90.00
_cell.angle_beta   90.00
_cell.angle_gamma   90.00
#
_symmetry.space_group_name_H-M   'P 1'
#
loop_
_entity.id
_entity.type
_entity.pdbx_description
1 polymer ?
#
loop_
_entity_poly.entity_id
_entity_poly.type
_entity_poly.pdbx_seq_one_letter_code
_entity_poly.pdbx_strand_id
1 'polypeptide(L)'
;SEDLRQLCVDPRAKAAVLADMDSIGKEAQLRGFEFAKAVTLVAEPFTVENGLLTPTFKVKRPQAKAYFTKELADMYAQLRDAESARQKL
;
A
#
# COMPACT_ATOMS: atom_id res chain seq x y z
N SER A 1 -17.13 11.46 -0.40
CA SER A 1 -16.99 11.85 -1.82
C SER A 1 -16.75 10.58 -2.62
N GLU A 2 -17.59 10.31 -3.61
CA GLU A 2 -17.47 9.15 -4.51
C GLU A 2 -16.11 9.18 -5.27
N ASP A 3 -15.66 10.38 -5.60
CA ASP A 3 -14.42 10.64 -6.35
C ASP A 3 -13.15 10.07 -5.68
N LEU A 4 -13.06 10.12 -4.35
CA LEU A 4 -11.87 9.63 -3.65
C LEU A 4 -11.77 8.10 -3.73
N ARG A 5 -12.91 7.41 -3.62
CA ARG A 5 -12.97 5.94 -3.74
C ARG A 5 -12.57 5.49 -5.14
N GLN A 6 -13.04 6.22 -6.16
CA GLN A 6 -12.65 5.97 -7.55
C GLN A 6 -11.15 6.21 -7.77
N LEU A 7 -10.59 7.27 -7.18
CA LEU A 7 -9.16 7.54 -7.28
C LEU A 7 -8.31 6.44 -6.63
N CYS A 8 -8.75 5.86 -5.51
CA CYS A 8 -8.03 4.77 -4.84
C CYS A 8 -7.87 3.51 -5.70
N VAL A 9 -8.77 3.27 -6.66
CA VAL A 9 -8.69 2.12 -7.58
C VAL A 9 -8.02 2.46 -8.91
N ASP A 10 -7.77 3.74 -9.21
CA ASP A 10 -7.09 4.17 -10.42
C ASP A 10 -5.62 3.72 -10.41
N PRO A 11 -5.17 2.91 -11.39
CA PRO A 11 -3.78 2.49 -11.49
C PRO A 11 -2.78 3.65 -11.56
N ARG A 12 -3.18 4.78 -12.15
CA ARG A 12 -2.34 5.99 -12.26
C ARG A 12 -2.10 6.62 -10.91
N ALA A 13 -3.10 6.62 -10.03
CA ALA A 13 -2.96 7.14 -8.66
C ALA A 13 -2.02 6.25 -7.83
N LYS A 14 -2.18 4.92 -7.93
CA LYS A 14 -1.28 3.98 -7.27
C LYS A 14 0.17 4.13 -7.74
N ALA A 15 0.37 4.27 -9.05
CA ALA A 15 1.69 4.50 -9.64
C ALA A 15 2.31 5.82 -9.18
N ALA A 16 1.53 6.90 -9.12
CA ALA A 16 1.99 8.19 -8.64
C ALA A 16 2.45 8.14 -7.17
N VAL A 17 1.65 7.53 -6.28
CA VAL A 17 2.02 7.37 -4.87
C VAL A 17 3.28 6.51 -4.73
N LEU A 18 3.38 5.41 -5.47
CA LEU A 18 4.55 4.54 -5.40
C LEU A 18 5.82 5.24 -5.91
N ALA A 19 5.73 6.03 -6.98
CA ALA A 19 6.84 6.81 -7.51
C ALA A 19 7.33 7.88 -6.52
N ASP A 20 6.40 8.52 -5.80
CA ASP A 20 6.74 9.50 -4.75
C ASP A 20 7.45 8.83 -3.57
N MET A 21 6.95 7.68 -3.11
CA MET A 21 7.61 6.87 -2.07
C MET A 21 9.03 6.45 -2.50
N ASP A 22 9.21 6.06 -3.76
CA ASP A 22 10.52 5.72 -4.32
C ASP A 22 11.46 6.93 -4.37
N SER A 23 10.95 8.12 -4.68
CA SER A 23 11.76 9.36 -4.67
C SER A 23 12.29 9.64 -3.26
N ILE A 24 11.39 9.64 -2.27
CA ILE A 24 11.74 9.86 -0.86
C ILE A 24 12.72 8.80 -0.36
N GLY A 25 12.50 7.53 -0.72
CA GLY A 25 13.40 6.43 -0.33
C GLY A 25 14.81 6.58 -0.91
N LYS A 26 14.94 7.08 -2.15
CA LYS A 26 16.24 7.36 -2.78
C LYS A 26 16.96 8.52 -2.09
N GLU A 27 16.24 9.60 -1.79
CA GLU A 27 16.77 10.75 -1.05
C GLU A 27 17.27 10.34 0.34
N ALA A 28 16.53 9.46 1.02
CA ALA A 28 16.89 8.89 2.31
C ALA A 28 17.94 7.76 2.25
N GLN A 29 18.47 7.43 1.07
CA GLN A 29 19.48 6.39 0.85
C GLN A 29 19.08 5.00 1.38
N LEU A 30 17.79 4.66 1.28
CA LEU A 30 17.29 3.36 1.70
C LEU A 30 17.90 2.23 0.86
N ARG A 31 17.99 1.04 1.45
CA ARG A 31 18.41 -0.19 0.79
C ARG A 31 17.30 -0.73 -0.10
N GLY A 32 17.66 -1.47 -1.15
CA GLY A 32 16.70 -1.97 -2.14
C GLY A 32 15.53 -2.80 -1.57
N PHE A 33 15.73 -3.47 -0.42
CA PHE A 33 14.71 -4.26 0.26
C PHE A 33 13.74 -3.42 1.12
N GLU A 34 14.05 -2.15 1.37
CA GLU A 34 13.21 -1.22 2.14
C GLU A 34 12.17 -0.51 1.26
N PHE A 35 12.33 -0.54 -0.07
CA PHE A 35 11.37 0.03 -1.02
C PHE A 35 10.13 -0.85 -1.15
N ALA A 36 8.95 -0.25 -0.99
CA ALA A 36 7.68 -0.90 -1.28
C ALA A 36 7.62 -1.29 -2.77
N LYS A 37 7.03 -2.46 -3.08
CA LYS A 37 6.88 -2.94 -4.47
C LYS A 37 5.47 -2.75 -5.02
N ALA A 38 4.50 -2.57 -4.13
CA ALA A 38 3.10 -2.35 -4.47
C ALA A 38 2.41 -1.58 -3.34
N VAL A 39 1.32 -0.88 -3.67
CA VAL A 39 0.47 -0.15 -2.72
C VAL A 39 -1.00 -0.40 -3.03
N THR A 40 -1.80 -0.49 -1.98
CA THR A 40 -3.27 -0.38 -2.05
C THR A 40 -3.67 0.92 -1.38
N LEU A 41 -4.43 1.76 -2.10
CA LEU A 41 -4.97 3.01 -1.57
C LEU A 41 -6.38 2.75 -1.03
N VAL A 42 -6.70 3.37 0.10
CA VAL A 42 -8.01 3.27 0.75
C VAL A 42 -8.55 4.65 1.04
N ALA A 43 -9.84 4.85 0.76
CA ALA A 43 -10.50 6.14 0.98
C ALA A 43 -10.91 6.34 2.44
N GLU A 44 -11.07 5.24 3.21
CA GLU A 44 -11.40 5.30 4.62
C GLU A 44 -10.13 5.52 5.45
N PRO A 45 -10.04 6.60 6.24
CA PRO A 45 -8.88 6.87 7.08
C PRO A 45 -8.81 5.90 8.27
N PHE A 46 -7.61 5.73 8.82
CA PHE A 46 -7.46 5.01 10.08
C PHE A 46 -7.91 5.92 11.23
N THR A 47 -8.74 5.40 12.12
CA THR A 47 -9.25 6.16 13.25
C THR A 47 -9.18 5.35 14.54
N VAL A 48 -9.42 6.01 15.68
CA VAL A 48 -9.53 5.30 16.96
C VAL A 48 -10.85 4.52 16.99
N GLU A 49 -11.90 5.09 16.40
CA GLU A 49 -13.27 4.58 16.33
C GLU A 49 -13.37 3.31 15.49
N ASN A 50 -12.69 3.24 14.34
CA ASN A 50 -12.61 2.00 13.54
C ASN A 50 -11.55 1.02 14.06
N GLY A 51 -10.96 1.30 15.21
CA GLY A 51 -10.07 0.38 15.92
C GLY A 51 -8.69 0.21 15.29
N LEU A 52 -8.36 0.97 14.24
CA LEU A 52 -7.06 0.89 13.54
C LEU A 52 -5.97 1.73 14.20
N LEU A 53 -6.35 2.72 15.04
CA LEU A 53 -5.41 3.53 15.82
C LEU A 53 -5.52 3.29 17.33
N THR A 54 -4.41 3.51 18.03
CA THR A 54 -4.36 3.73 19.48
C THR A 54 -4.93 5.11 19.83
N PRO A 55 -5.31 5.38 21.09
CA PRO A 55 -5.69 6.73 21.52
C PRO A 55 -4.61 7.79 21.29
N THR A 56 -3.35 7.38 21.14
CA THR A 56 -2.19 8.23 20.80
C THR A 56 -1.90 8.31 19.29
N PHE A 57 -2.89 7.98 18.45
CA PHE A 57 -2.81 8.04 16.99
C PHE A 57 -1.66 7.21 16.38
N LYS A 58 -1.32 6.07 17.00
CA LYS A 58 -0.39 5.08 16.43
C LYS A 58 -1.17 3.92 15.81
N VAL A 59 -0.68 3.37 14.71
CA VAL A 59 -1.32 2.22 14.05
C VAL A 59 -1.26 0.98 14.94
N LYS A 60 -2.42 0.38 15.18
CA LYS A 60 -2.58 -0.94 15.81
C LYS A 60 -2.24 -2.03 14.80
N ARG A 61 -0.94 -2.36 14.69
CA ARG A 61 -0.42 -3.24 13.63
C ARG A 61 -1.15 -4.59 13.49
N PRO A 62 -1.45 -5.35 14.57
CA PRO A 62 -2.17 -6.63 14.44
C PRO A 62 -3.57 -6.46 13.84
N GLN A 63 -4.30 -5.42 14.26
CA GLN A 63 -5.65 -5.11 13.81
C GLN A 63 -5.64 -4.65 12.35
N ALA A 64 -4.73 -3.74 11.99
CA ALA A 64 -4.56 -3.31 10.60
C ALA A 64 -4.19 -4.47 9.68
N LYS A 65 -3.29 -5.37 10.11
CA LYS A 65 -2.94 -6.57 9.35
C LYS A 65 -4.15 -7.47 9.13
N ALA A 66 -4.94 -7.72 10.17
CA ALA A 66 -6.16 -8.54 10.06
C ALA A 66 -7.19 -7.90 9.12
N TYR A 67 -7.41 -6.58 9.25
CA TYR A 67 -8.35 -5.82 8.43
C TYR A 67 -7.97 -5.85 6.94
N PHE A 68 -6.70 -5.64 6.61
CA PHE A 68 -6.20 -5.57 5.22
C PHE A 68 -5.63 -6.90 4.70
N THR A 69 -5.99 -8.04 5.31
CA THR A 69 -5.41 -9.34 4.93
C THR A 69 -5.68 -9.68 3.45
N LYS A 70 -6.86 -9.34 2.94
CA LYS A 70 -7.23 -9.60 1.55
C LYS A 70 -6.38 -8.77 0.59
N GLU A 71 -6.29 -7.46 0.81
CA GLU A 71 -5.54 -6.52 -0.02
C GLU A 71 -4.04 -6.86 -0.03
N LEU A 72 -3.50 -7.26 1.11
CA LEU A 72 -2.11 -7.73 1.21
C LEU A 72 -1.90 -9.01 0.38
N ALA A 73 -2.79 -9.99 0.50
CA ALA A 73 -2.70 -11.23 -0.28
C ALA A 73 -2.80 -10.96 -1.79
N ASP A 74 -3.72 -10.10 -2.21
CA ASP A 74 -3.90 -9.71 -3.61
C ASP A 74 -2.64 -9.03 -4.18
N MET A 75 -2.03 -8.10 -3.43
CA MET A 75 -0.78 -7.45 -3.84
C MET A 75 0.38 -8.45 -4.00
N TYR A 76 0.55 -9.38 -3.05
CA TYR A 76 1.61 -10.39 -3.15
C TYR A 76 1.38 -11.36 -4.32
N ALA A 77 0.13 -11.73 -4.60
CA ALA A 77 -0.20 -12.56 -5.76
C ALA A 77 0.13 -11.84 -7.08
N GLN A 78 -0.28 -10.58 -7.22
CA GLN A 78 0.02 -9.75 -8.39
C GLN A 78 1.52 -9.61 -8.64
N LEU A 79 2.31 -9.39 -7.59
CA LEU A 79 3.77 -9.28 -7.69
C LEU A 79 4.39 -10.59 -8.19
N ARG A 80 3.97 -11.74 -7.62
CA ARG A 80 4.44 -13.06 -8.05
C ARG A 80 4.11 -13.33 -9.52
N ASP A 81 2.92 -12.97 -9.96
CA ASP A 81 2.48 -13.18 -11.34
C ASP A 81 3.27 -12.28 -12.30
N ALA A 82 3.50 -11.02 -11.92
CA ALA A 82 4.32 -10.07 -12.69
C ALA A 82 5.79 -10.52 -12.80
N GLU A 83 6.39 -11.03 -11.71
CA GLU A 83 7.74 -11.61 -11.74
C GLU A 83 7.83 -12.83 -12.65
N SER A 84 6.82 -13.70 -12.60
CA SER A 84 6.73 -14.90 -13.44
C SER A 84 6.60 -14.55 -14.92
N ALA A 85 5.86 -13.49 -15.25
CA ALA A 85 5.76 -13.00 -16.62
C ALA A 85 7.10 -12.45 -17.13
N ARG A 86 7.83 -11.71 -16.29
CA ARG A 86 9.14 -11.12 -16.64
C ARG A 86 10.22 -12.17 -16.92
N GLN A 87 10.16 -13.33 -16.28
CA GLN A 87 11.14 -14.43 -16.48
C GLN A 87 10.88 -15.25 -17.75
N LYS A 88 9.71 -15.10 -18.38
CA LYS A 88 9.32 -15.81 -19.61
C LYS A 88 9.61 -15.02 -20.89
N LEU A 89 9.99 -13.74 -20.76
CA LEU A 89 10.55 -12.93 -21.84
C LEU A 89 12.06 -13.14 -21.92
#